data_AF-A0A6J4S262-F1
#
_entry.id   AF-A0A6J4S262-F1
#
_cell.length_a   1.000
_cell.length_b   1.000
_cell.length_c   1.000
_cell.angle_alpha   90.00
_cell.angle_beta   90.00
_cell.angle_gamma   90.00
#
_symmetry.space_group_name_H-M   'P 1'
#
loop_
_entity.id
_entity.type
_entity.pdbx_description
1 polymer ?
#
loop_
_entity_poly.entity_id
_entity_poly.type
_entity_poly.pdbx_seq_one_letter_code
_entity_poly.pdbx_strand_id
1 'polypeptide(L)'
;MSSVALVDAAPRPFVPEPISDEEAQAAFRAVVRLFGLWGVTDEQAATLLDLPLRSYRRWKAGEIGRIDRDGKARLSNLLGVHKALRLIFADPARGYRWVKAPNDAYGGRSALDVMLGGELTDLMRVRRYLDAERGGW
;
A
#
# COMPACT_ATOMS: atom_id res chain seq x y z
N MET A 1 -47.07 -24.02 -8.57
CA MET A 1 -45.78 -24.35 -9.18
C MET A 1 -44.94 -23.08 -9.22
N SER A 2 -43.98 -22.92 -8.32
CA SER A 2 -43.09 -21.74 -8.34
C SER A 2 -41.98 -21.95 -9.37
N SER A 3 -41.91 -21.05 -10.35
CA SER A 3 -40.84 -20.99 -11.35
C SER A 3 -39.60 -20.35 -10.72
N VAL A 4 -38.49 -21.07 -10.64
CA VAL A 4 -37.19 -20.52 -10.30
C VAL A 4 -36.61 -19.90 -11.56
N ALA A 5 -36.51 -18.57 -11.60
CA ALA A 5 -35.73 -17.88 -12.63
C ALA A 5 -34.24 -18.07 -12.32
N LEU A 6 -33.48 -18.61 -13.27
CA LEU A 6 -32.03 -18.65 -13.19
C LEU A 6 -31.51 -17.22 -13.19
N VAL A 7 -30.86 -16.81 -12.10
CA VAL A 7 -30.07 -15.58 -12.06
C VAL A 7 -28.97 -15.77 -13.10
N ASP A 8 -28.92 -14.89 -14.09
CA ASP A 8 -27.85 -14.89 -15.09
C ASP A 8 -26.52 -14.61 -14.39
N ALA A 9 -25.85 -15.69 -14.01
CA ALA A 9 -24.58 -15.70 -13.30
C ALA A 9 -23.41 -15.82 -14.28
N ALA A 10 -23.60 -15.45 -15.55
CA ALA A 10 -22.50 -15.38 -16.49
C ALA A 10 -21.43 -14.45 -15.90
N PRO A 11 -20.20 -14.94 -15.66
CA PRO A 11 -19.16 -14.13 -15.06
C PRO A 11 -18.91 -12.93 -15.96
N ARG A 12 -19.07 -11.73 -15.41
CA ARG A 12 -18.76 -10.50 -16.13
C ARG A 12 -17.31 -10.58 -16.60
N PRO A 13 -17.00 -10.37 -17.89
CA PRO A 13 -15.63 -10.43 -18.36
C PRO A 13 -14.80 -9.41 -17.58
N PHE A 14 -13.67 -9.85 -17.03
CA PHE A 14 -12.76 -8.96 -16.34
C PHE A 14 -12.14 -7.99 -17.35
N VAL A 15 -12.50 -6.72 -17.23
CA VAL A 15 -11.85 -5.62 -17.95
C VAL A 15 -11.02 -4.87 -16.91
N PRO A 16 -9.68 -4.83 -17.04
CA PRO A 16 -8.85 -4.08 -16.11
C PRO A 16 -9.13 -2.59 -16.26
N GLU A 17 -9.95 -2.04 -15.37
CA GLU A 17 -10.16 -0.61 -15.27
C GLU A 17 -9.02 0.04 -14.47
N PRO A 18 -8.55 1.23 -14.87
CA PRO A 18 -7.58 1.97 -14.08
C PRO A 18 -8.20 2.39 -12.75
N ILE A 19 -7.35 2.49 -11.71
CA ILE A 19 -7.76 3.04 -10.41
C ILE A 19 -8.40 4.41 -10.63
N SER A 20 -9.68 4.54 -10.27
CA SER A 20 -10.42 5.79 -10.35
C SER A 20 -9.85 6.85 -9.39
N ASP A 21 -10.21 8.11 -9.60
CA ASP A 21 -9.75 9.18 -8.71
C ASP A 21 -10.35 9.04 -7.29
N GLU A 22 -11.59 8.55 -7.18
CA GLU A 22 -12.23 8.26 -5.90
C GLU A 22 -11.51 7.14 -5.14
N GLU A 23 -11.20 6.02 -5.81
CA GLU A 23 -10.43 4.92 -5.22
C GLU A 23 -9.03 5.39 -4.81
N ALA A 24 -8.37 6.23 -5.61
CA ALA A 24 -7.08 6.77 -5.28
C ALA A 24 -7.12 7.66 -4.03
N GLN A 25 -8.14 8.52 -3.89
CA GLN A 25 -8.33 9.32 -2.69
C GLN A 25 -8.64 8.46 -1.46
N ALA A 26 -9.44 7.40 -1.62
CA ALA A 26 -9.71 6.44 -0.56
C ALA A 26 -8.43 5.69 -0.14
N ALA A 27 -7.63 5.26 -1.10
CA ALA A 27 -6.34 4.62 -0.88
C ALA A 27 -5.36 5.57 -0.16
N PHE A 28 -5.30 6.84 -0.56
CA PHE A 28 -4.49 7.86 0.12
C PHE A 28 -4.89 8.00 1.59
N ARG A 29 -6.18 8.13 1.90
CA ARG A 29 -6.67 8.18 3.29
C ARG A 29 -6.30 6.92 4.08
N ALA A 30 -6.36 5.75 3.45
CA ALA A 30 -5.95 4.49 4.07
C ALA A 30 -4.44 4.46 4.36
N VAL A 31 -3.61 4.92 3.41
CA VAL A 31 -2.15 4.98 3.57
C VAL A 31 -1.74 6.00 4.63
N VAL A 32 -2.41 7.15 4.75
CA VAL A 32 -2.15 8.11 5.83
C VAL A 32 -2.41 7.47 7.21
N ARG A 33 -3.49 6.70 7.36
CA ARG A 33 -3.74 5.96 8.61
C ARG A 33 -2.69 4.88 8.86
N LEU A 34 -2.27 4.18 7.81
CA LEU A 34 -1.21 3.16 7.86
C LEU A 34 0.13 3.75 8.31
N PHE A 35 0.51 4.93 7.80
CA PHE A 35 1.71 5.64 8.23
C PHE A 35 1.66 5.98 9.72
N GLY A 36 0.49 6.32 10.27
CA GLY A 36 0.31 6.47 11.72
C GLY A 36 0.60 5.18 12.48
N LEU A 37 0.15 4.03 11.99
CA LEU A 37 0.41 2.71 12.60
C LEU A 37 1.87 2.29 12.51
N TRP A 38 2.57 2.68 11.44
CA TRP A 38 4.00 2.42 11.26
C TRP A 38 4.88 3.44 11.98
N GLY A 39 4.33 4.55 12.47
CA GLY A 39 5.12 5.65 13.04
C GLY A 39 6.05 6.30 12.01
N VAL A 40 5.53 6.50 10.80
CA VAL A 40 6.17 7.21 9.68
C VAL A 40 5.93 8.72 9.86
N THR A 41 6.99 9.53 9.74
CA THR A 41 6.89 11.00 9.84
C THR A 41 6.30 11.62 8.57
N ASP A 42 5.92 12.89 8.62
CA ASP A 42 5.42 13.59 7.44
C ASP A 42 6.48 13.71 6.33
N GLU A 43 7.75 13.90 6.71
CA GLU A 43 8.89 13.93 5.80
C GLU A 43 9.09 12.59 5.11
N GLN A 44 9.05 11.50 5.88
CA GLN A 44 9.13 10.14 5.34
C GLN A 44 7.95 9.81 4.44
N ALA A 45 6.73 10.17 4.85
CA ALA A 45 5.53 9.97 4.04
C ALA A 45 5.60 10.73 2.71
N ALA A 46 6.12 11.95 2.71
CA ALA A 46 6.37 12.75 1.53
C ALA A 46 7.37 12.05 0.58
N THR A 47 8.45 11.47 1.10
CA THR A 47 9.39 10.64 0.32
C THR A 47 8.71 9.39 -0.27
N LEU A 48 7.97 8.63 0.55
CA LEU A 48 7.31 7.39 0.11
C LEU A 48 6.29 7.63 -1.01
N LEU A 49 5.60 8.77 -0.95
CA LEU A 49 4.58 9.15 -1.92
C LEU A 49 5.09 10.02 -3.08
N ASP A 50 6.38 10.36 -3.08
CA ASP A 50 7.00 11.31 -4.03
C ASP A 50 6.21 12.61 -4.17
N LEU A 51 5.92 13.22 -3.02
CA LEU A 51 5.21 14.49 -2.93
C LEU A 51 6.10 15.53 -2.26
N PRO A 52 6.06 16.79 -2.68
CA PRO A 52 6.58 17.88 -1.86
C PRO A 52 5.91 17.85 -0.48
N LEU A 53 6.70 18.01 0.59
CA LEU A 53 6.20 17.94 1.97
C LEU A 53 4.98 18.85 2.22
N ARG A 54 4.98 20.05 1.63
CA ARG A 54 3.85 20.99 1.69
C ARG A 54 2.58 20.39 1.07
N SER A 55 2.71 19.74 -0.08
CA SER A 55 1.59 19.07 -0.77
C SER A 55 1.07 17.91 0.06
N TYR A 56 1.95 17.06 0.60
CA TYR A 56 1.55 15.96 1.48
C TYR A 56 0.77 16.47 2.71
N ARG A 57 1.27 17.48 3.42
CA ARG A 57 0.59 18.06 4.59
C ARG A 57 -0.78 18.63 4.26
N ARG A 58 -0.91 19.33 3.13
CA ARG A 58 -2.19 19.85 2.64
C ARG A 58 -3.18 18.72 2.31
N TRP A 59 -2.72 17.68 1.61
CA TRP A 59 -3.56 16.53 1.27
C TRP A 59 -3.98 15.73 2.52
N LYS A 60 -3.07 15.58 3.49
CA LYS A 60 -3.35 14.97 4.80
C LYS A 60 -4.43 15.74 5.58
N ALA A 61 -4.53 17.05 5.37
CA ALA A 61 -5.59 17.90 5.95
C ALA A 61 -6.95 17.81 5.23
N GLY A 62 -7.06 17.00 4.15
CA GLY A 62 -8.31 16.74 3.44
C GLY A 62 -8.41 17.40 2.06
N GLU A 63 -7.49 18.31 1.72
CA GLU A 63 -7.46 18.98 0.42
C GLU A 63 -6.67 18.14 -0.62
N ILE A 64 -7.14 16.91 -0.87
CA ILE A 64 -6.49 15.98 -1.78
C ILE A 64 -6.71 16.43 -3.24
N GLY A 65 -5.61 16.61 -3.97
CA GLY A 65 -5.65 16.92 -5.40
C GLY A 65 -5.80 15.70 -6.28
N ARG A 66 -5.61 15.88 -7.60
CA ARG A 66 -5.52 14.74 -8.53
C ARG A 66 -4.29 13.91 -8.20
N ILE A 67 -4.47 12.60 -8.05
CA ILE A 67 -3.39 11.63 -7.88
C ILE A 67 -3.10 11.04 -9.26
N ASP A 68 -1.87 11.18 -9.71
CA ASP A 68 -1.45 10.68 -11.02
C ASP A 68 -1.18 9.16 -10.99
N ARG A 69 -0.70 8.62 -12.11
CA ARG A 69 -0.45 7.19 -12.25
C ARG A 69 0.63 6.70 -11.29
N ASP A 70 1.67 7.49 -11.06
CA ASP A 70 2.76 7.12 -10.16
C ASP A 70 2.29 7.12 -8.70
N GLY A 71 1.60 8.17 -8.26
CA GLY A 71 0.98 8.22 -6.94
C GLY A 71 0.02 7.05 -6.71
N LYS A 72 -0.80 6.68 -7.70
CA LYS A 72 -1.68 5.50 -7.65
C LYS A 72 -0.87 4.20 -7.49
N ALA A 73 0.26 4.06 -8.19
CA ALA A 73 1.14 2.90 -8.09
C ALA A 73 1.83 2.80 -6.71
N ARG A 74 2.28 3.93 -6.15
CA ARG A 74 2.88 4.01 -4.81
C ARG A 74 1.88 3.61 -3.73
N LEU A 75 0.66 4.16 -3.79
CA LEU A 75 -0.44 3.79 -2.88
C LEU A 75 -0.75 2.29 -2.96
N SER A 76 -0.84 1.73 -4.17
CA SER A 76 -1.06 0.30 -4.38
C SER A 76 0.03 -0.56 -3.75
N ASN A 77 1.31 -0.17 -3.89
CA ASN A 77 2.42 -0.92 -3.30
C ASN A 77 2.41 -0.86 -1.77
N LEU A 78 2.17 0.31 -1.17
CA LEU A 78 2.08 0.47 0.29
C LEU A 78 0.93 -0.35 0.90
N LEU A 79 -0.25 -0.33 0.26
CA LEU A 79 -1.37 -1.18 0.66
C LEU A 79 -1.07 -2.67 0.46
N GLY A 80 -0.32 -3.03 -0.60
CA GLY A 80 0.17 -4.38 -0.85
C GLY A 80 1.09 -4.89 0.27
N VAL A 81 2.05 -4.06 0.70
CA VAL A 81 2.94 -4.34 1.84
C VAL A 81 2.12 -4.57 3.10
N HIS A 82 1.15 -3.68 3.40
CA HIS A 82 0.27 -3.86 4.54
C HIS A 82 -0.53 -5.17 4.49
N LYS A 83 -1.13 -5.48 3.33
CA LYS A 83 -1.87 -6.72 3.12
C LYS A 83 -1.00 -7.95 3.35
N ALA A 84 0.22 -7.97 2.80
CA ALA A 84 1.13 -9.11 2.97
C ALA A 84 1.53 -9.29 4.44
N LEU A 85 1.85 -8.20 5.16
CA LEU A 85 2.13 -8.26 6.60
C LEU A 85 0.95 -8.79 7.41
N ARG A 86 -0.29 -8.41 7.04
CA ARG A 86 -1.52 -8.90 7.69
C ARG A 86 -1.77 -10.40 7.48
N LEU A 87 -1.19 -10.98 6.44
CA LEU A 87 -1.27 -12.42 6.18
C LEU A 87 -0.14 -13.19 6.89
N ILE A 88 1.06 -12.62 6.95
CA ILE A 88 2.23 -13.24 7.59
C ILE A 88 2.11 -13.20 9.12
N PHE A 89 1.64 -12.09 9.69
CA PHE A 89 1.58 -11.89 11.14
C PHE A 89 0.14 -12.02 11.67
N ALA A 90 -0.09 -12.99 12.54
CA ALA A 90 -1.36 -13.13 13.26
C ALA A 90 -1.66 -11.91 14.15
N ASP A 91 -0.65 -11.39 14.85
CA ASP A 91 -0.74 -10.10 15.56
C ASP A 91 -0.34 -8.95 14.61
N PRO A 92 -1.28 -8.07 14.20
CA PRO A 92 -0.98 -6.95 13.32
C PRO A 92 0.08 -6.00 13.88
N ALA A 93 0.17 -5.84 15.21
CA ALA A 93 1.15 -4.96 15.82
C ALA A 93 2.59 -5.46 15.60
N ARG A 94 2.80 -6.79 15.51
CA ARG A 94 4.09 -7.37 15.11
C ARG A 94 4.45 -7.00 13.68
N GLY A 95 3.49 -7.06 12.76
CA GLY A 95 3.70 -6.64 11.37
C GLY A 95 4.12 -5.17 11.26
N TYR A 96 3.52 -4.29 12.06
CA TYR A 96 3.90 -2.87 12.07
C TYR A 96 5.29 -2.63 12.64
N ARG A 97 5.66 -3.34 13.72
CA ARG A 97 7.03 -3.27 14.27
C ARG A 97 8.07 -3.81 13.30
N TRP A 98 7.74 -4.87 12.56
CA TRP A 98 8.64 -5.48 11.58
C TRP A 98 9.10 -4.47 10.50
N VAL A 99 8.22 -3.55 10.09
CA VAL A 99 8.56 -2.53 9.08
C VAL A 99 9.79 -1.69 9.48
N LYS A 100 10.00 -1.47 10.78
CA LYS A 100 11.10 -0.67 11.34
C LYS A 100 12.21 -1.51 11.96
N ALA A 101 12.06 -2.83 12.02
CA ALA A 101 13.06 -3.71 12.58
C ALA A 101 14.19 -3.95 11.56
N PRO A 102 15.46 -4.06 12.00
CA PRO A 102 16.54 -4.58 11.18
C PRO A 102 16.16 -5.92 10.52
N ASN A 103 16.52 -6.09 9.25
CA ASN A 103 16.22 -7.31 8.50
C ASN A 103 17.43 -7.76 7.67
N ASP A 104 17.86 -9.00 7.89
CA ASP A 104 19.02 -9.60 7.22
C ASP A 104 18.84 -9.69 5.70
N ALA A 105 17.61 -9.89 5.21
CA ALA A 105 17.30 -9.87 3.78
C ALA A 105 17.60 -8.51 3.13
N TYR A 106 17.71 -7.44 3.92
CA TYR A 106 18.05 -6.09 3.47
C TYR A 106 19.43 -5.63 3.96
N GLY A 107 20.29 -6.57 4.38
CA GLY A 107 21.64 -6.28 4.87
C GLY A 107 21.63 -5.54 6.20
N GLY A 108 20.71 -5.90 7.11
CA GLY A 108 20.56 -5.29 8.44
C GLY A 108 19.75 -4.00 8.45
N ARG A 109 19.36 -3.47 7.29
CA ARG A 109 18.44 -2.32 7.20
C ARG A 109 17.00 -2.75 7.45
N SER A 110 16.16 -1.81 7.86
CA SER A 110 14.73 -2.07 7.97
C SER A 110 14.02 -2.00 6.61
N ALA A 111 12.81 -2.57 6.53
CA ALA A 111 11.99 -2.43 5.34
C ALA A 111 11.63 -0.96 5.06
N LEU A 112 11.43 -0.16 6.10
CA LEU A 112 11.23 1.28 5.98
C LEU A 112 12.44 1.97 5.36
N ASP A 113 13.67 1.64 5.79
CA ASP A 113 14.88 2.23 5.23
C ASP A 113 15.04 1.92 3.74
N VAL A 114 14.65 0.71 3.32
CA VAL A 114 14.62 0.35 1.90
C VAL A 114 13.59 1.21 1.16
N MET A 115 12.35 1.27 1.65
CA MET A 115 11.29 2.06 1.02
C MET A 115 11.61 3.57 0.95
N LEU A 116 12.37 4.09 1.92
CA LEU A 116 12.83 5.48 1.98
C LEU A 116 13.96 5.79 0.99
N GLY A 117 14.41 4.83 0.19
CA GLY A 117 15.15 5.14 -1.05
C GLY A 117 14.37 6.05 -1.99
N GLY A 118 13.03 6.06 -1.90
CA GLY A 118 12.15 7.04 -2.54
C GLY A 118 11.70 6.65 -3.95
N GLU A 119 12.35 5.67 -4.58
CA GLU A 119 11.94 5.17 -5.88
C GLU A 119 10.74 4.23 -5.76
N LEU A 120 9.87 4.21 -6.78
CA LEU A 120 8.75 3.26 -6.83
C LEU A 120 9.27 1.80 -6.73
N THR A 121 10.44 1.53 -7.29
CA THR A 121 11.08 0.21 -7.27
C THR A 121 11.48 -0.23 -5.87
N ASP A 122 11.74 0.69 -4.93
CA ASP A 122 12.02 0.39 -3.54
C ASP A 122 10.78 -0.14 -2.80
N LEU A 123 9.62 0.49 -3.03
CA LEU A 123 8.33 -0.02 -2.55
C LEU A 123 8.02 -1.41 -3.12
N MET A 124 8.26 -1.58 -4.42
CA MET A 124 8.04 -2.85 -5.11
C MET A 124 8.97 -3.95 -4.59
N ARG A 125 10.22 -3.62 -4.23
CA ARG A 125 11.18 -4.57 -3.67
C ARG A 125 10.67 -5.15 -2.36
N VAL A 126 10.23 -4.30 -1.43
CA VAL A 126 9.69 -4.76 -0.14
C VAL A 126 8.40 -5.56 -0.32
N ARG A 127 7.51 -5.11 -1.20
CA ARG A 127 6.28 -5.85 -1.53
C ARG A 127 6.59 -7.24 -2.09
N ARG A 128 7.49 -7.34 -3.07
CA ARG A 128 7.87 -8.61 -3.70
C ARG A 128 8.51 -9.58 -2.72
N TYR A 129 9.35 -9.08 -1.82
CA TYR A 129 9.93 -9.90 -0.75
C TYR A 129 8.82 -10.51 0.12
N LEU A 130 7.89 -9.69 0.64
CA LEU A 130 6.78 -10.17 1.46
C LEU A 130 5.84 -11.11 0.68
N ASP A 131 5.61 -10.84 -0.60
CA ASP A 131 4.82 -11.70 -1.48
C ASP A 131 5.50 -13.06 -1.74
N ALA A 132 6.84 -13.14 -1.69
CA ALA A 132 7.58 -14.39 -1.79
C ALA A 132 7.55 -15.17 -0.46
N GLU A 133 7.72 -14.48 0.68
CA GLU A 133 7.67 -15.10 2.02
C GLU A 133 6.31 -15.76 2.31
N ARG A 134 5.20 -15.20 1.81
CA ARG A 134 3.86 -15.84 1.94
C ARG A 134 3.68 -17.05 1.03
N GLY A 135 4.42 -17.11 -0.08
CA GLY A 135 4.19 -18.03 -1.18
C GLY A 135 5.11 -19.24 -1.16
N GLY A 136 5.61 -19.62 0.01
CA GLY A 136 6.56 -20.72 0.22
C GLY A 136 6.36 -21.86 -0.79
N TRP A 137 7.43 -22.16 -1.51
CA TRP A 137 7.53 -23.18 -2.56
C TRP A 137 6.93 -24.52 -2.17
#